data_AF-A0A833R6B8-F1
#
_entry.id   AF-A0A833R6B8-F1
#
_cell.length_a   1.000
_cell.length_b   1.000
_cell.length_c   1.000
_cell.angle_alpha   90.00
_cell.angle_beta   90.00
_cell.angle_gamma   90.00
#
_symmetry.space_group_name_H-M   'P 1'
#
loop_
_entity.id
_entity.type
_entity.pdbx_description
1 polymer ?
#
loop_
_entity_poly.entity_id
_entity_poly.type
_entity_poly.pdbx_seq_one_letter_code
_entity_poly.pdbx_strand_id
1 'polypeptide(L)'
;MSTLLALDLSTNMDKQEFAMDIRDSAINWINDIEQDSAYARWSSSLTELLRPTFPGMLRNIRRNLYNLVCTRHQRSKVITICIDTNVLIINPLSGESTPLLTLAQSLYLHSAPLRVGFVFVTNYNTSITGLSDASVAVNNAFHYFVETKGSEHALQFLIDLGNYIGPDDADVEDVKKAIKVQDSSANINYILGEESEYDVGRHLANDFVKRSGFKKFPQALLNGVPLSSDQLNANSFEEAVLSTIMSQTPSLQKAVYRGEITEGDDVVDYIMNQPNVMPRLNERILKPEKHTWLNLIGSIPNDEDYTKWSPQDLSTWLMNKMRYMYVPRRTSVHHLYTFWIVANLNDPEGRRLLREALEYIESNADVRITVIVNPLVNTSDDDDDTIDINQIVLAALHSLPVEKSIRFIRNIIKEDAVASDDKVDVEEEAVKERLKNQADELFVHRRYVKTVLNLEQGDRAIVCNGRLIGPLDEGEEFTSEDFSLLERFSQSTYDDKLFKKLIKGQLLENDEYGMEVNLWCTYACNIKSCTL
;
A
#
# COMPACT_ATOMS: atom_id res chain seq x y z
N MET A 1 -39.78 12.23 12.86
CA MET A 1 -39.25 12.20 11.48
C MET A 1 -37.83 12.76 11.37
N SER A 2 -37.48 13.87 12.04
CA SER A 2 -36.11 14.40 12.07
C SER A 2 -35.04 13.40 12.56
N THR A 3 -35.37 12.56 13.54
CA THR A 3 -34.46 11.55 14.11
C THR A 3 -34.11 10.39 13.17
N LEU A 4 -34.98 10.05 12.22
CA LEU A 4 -34.69 9.00 11.23
C LEU A 4 -33.79 9.51 10.10
N LEU A 5 -33.99 10.76 9.66
CA LEU A 5 -33.08 11.42 8.73
C LEU A 5 -31.68 11.60 9.33
N ALA A 6 -31.58 11.94 10.62
CA ALA A 6 -30.28 12.04 11.30
C ALA A 6 -29.52 10.71 11.39
N LEU A 7 -30.22 9.57 11.44
CA LEU A 7 -29.62 8.24 11.59
C LEU A 7 -28.97 7.71 10.30
N ASP A 8 -29.41 8.19 9.13
CA ASP A 8 -28.82 7.87 7.80
C ASP A 8 -27.89 9.00 7.30
N LEU A 9 -27.81 10.09 8.07
CA LEU A 9 -26.84 11.17 7.89
C LEU A 9 -25.59 11.01 8.77
N SER A 10 -25.63 10.17 9.81
CA SER A 10 -24.40 9.69 10.44
C SER A 10 -23.66 8.79 9.45
N THR A 11 -22.57 9.36 8.92
CA THR A 11 -21.57 8.75 8.06
C THR A 11 -21.40 7.24 8.30
N ASN A 12 -21.63 6.43 7.26
CA ASN A 12 -21.19 5.03 7.19
C ASN A 12 -19.66 4.98 7.13
N MET A 13 -19.00 5.30 8.25
CA MET A 13 -17.55 5.15 8.43
C MET A 13 -17.14 3.69 8.61
N ASP A 14 -18.09 2.78 8.78
CA ASP A 14 -17.84 1.37 9.13
C ASP A 14 -17.15 0.56 8.01
N LYS A 15 -17.04 1.11 6.79
CA LYS A 15 -16.20 0.62 5.69
C LYS A 15 -15.61 1.76 4.86
N GLN A 16 -14.70 2.55 5.43
CA GLN A 16 -13.83 3.39 4.60
C GLN A 16 -12.82 2.49 3.87
N GLU A 17 -13.14 2.17 2.63
CA GLU A 17 -12.22 1.50 1.72
C GLU A 17 -11.15 2.52 1.29
N PHE A 18 -9.88 2.16 1.50
CA PHE A 18 -8.74 3.00 1.15
C PHE A 18 -8.57 3.03 -0.37
N ALA A 19 -8.37 4.22 -0.91
CA ALA A 19 -8.23 4.45 -2.34
C ALA A 19 -6.81 4.93 -2.69
N MET A 20 -6.39 4.66 -3.92
CA MET A 20 -5.20 5.20 -4.58
C MET A 20 -5.55 6.46 -5.37
N ASP A 21 -4.65 7.45 -5.43
CA ASP A 21 -4.79 8.53 -6.41
C ASP A 21 -4.61 8.00 -7.84
N ILE A 22 -5.58 8.25 -8.70
CA ILE A 22 -5.63 7.80 -10.10
C ILE A 22 -5.46 8.95 -11.11
N ARG A 23 -5.07 10.15 -10.68
CA ARG A 23 -4.81 11.30 -11.58
C ARG A 23 -3.44 11.22 -12.29
N ASP A 24 -2.84 10.04 -12.33
CA ASP A 24 -1.50 9.84 -12.86
C ASP A 24 -1.49 9.65 -14.38
N SER A 25 -0.51 10.27 -15.02
CA SER A 25 -0.21 10.15 -16.45
C SER A 25 0.27 8.75 -16.86
N ALA A 26 0.54 7.86 -15.89
CA ALA A 26 0.76 6.43 -16.12
C ALA A 26 -0.47 5.71 -16.72
N ILE A 27 -1.68 6.24 -16.54
CA ILE A 27 -2.93 5.61 -16.96
C ILE A 27 -3.32 6.03 -18.38
N ASN A 28 -3.25 5.08 -19.31
CA ASN A 28 -3.70 5.22 -20.68
C ASN A 28 -5.23 5.11 -20.76
N TRP A 29 -5.93 6.24 -20.75
CA TRP A 29 -7.39 6.30 -20.91
C TRP A 29 -7.83 5.98 -22.35
N ILE A 30 -8.82 5.10 -22.49
CA ILE A 30 -9.40 4.68 -23.79
C ILE A 30 -10.51 5.62 -24.23
N ASN A 31 -11.31 6.08 -23.26
CA ASN A 31 -12.47 6.95 -23.45
C ASN A 31 -12.42 8.18 -22.52
N ASP A 32 -13.19 9.19 -22.91
CA ASP A 32 -13.48 10.37 -22.12
C ASP A 32 -14.99 10.63 -22.16
N ILE A 33 -15.67 10.44 -21.03
CA ILE A 33 -17.13 10.61 -20.91
C ILE A 33 -17.53 12.05 -21.22
N GLU A 34 -16.67 13.03 -20.93
CA GLU A 34 -16.97 14.43 -21.16
C GLU A 34 -16.74 14.85 -22.62
N GLN A 35 -15.75 14.29 -23.31
CA GLN A 35 -15.36 14.73 -24.65
C GLN A 35 -15.90 13.85 -25.80
N ASP A 36 -16.02 12.53 -25.62
CA ASP A 36 -16.32 11.64 -26.75
C ASP A 36 -17.74 11.83 -27.32
N SER A 37 -17.83 11.74 -28.65
CA SER A 37 -19.10 11.88 -29.39
C SER A 37 -20.15 10.82 -29.02
N ALA A 38 -19.74 9.65 -28.51
CA ALA A 38 -20.64 8.59 -28.04
C ALA A 38 -21.55 9.07 -26.89
N TYR A 39 -21.00 9.83 -25.95
CA TYR A 39 -21.71 10.34 -24.77
C TYR A 39 -22.41 11.68 -24.99
N ALA A 40 -22.32 12.25 -26.20
CA ALA A 40 -22.90 13.56 -26.53
C ALA A 40 -24.42 13.67 -26.36
N ARG A 41 -25.13 12.53 -26.26
CA ARG A 41 -26.57 12.46 -25.97
C ARG A 41 -26.93 12.62 -24.49
N TRP A 42 -25.94 12.53 -23.59
CA TRP A 42 -26.15 12.56 -22.15
C TRP A 42 -26.07 13.99 -21.60
N SER A 43 -26.76 14.23 -20.49
CA SER A 43 -26.75 15.51 -19.79
C SER A 43 -25.46 15.68 -18.99
N SER A 44 -24.88 16.88 -19.01
CA SER A 44 -23.69 17.24 -18.20
C SER A 44 -24.04 17.73 -16.79
N SER A 45 -25.34 17.85 -16.45
CA SER A 45 -25.77 18.35 -15.13
C SER A 45 -25.68 17.27 -14.06
N LEU A 46 -24.92 17.56 -12.99
CA LEU A 46 -24.80 16.70 -11.81
C LEU A 46 -26.13 16.53 -11.06
N THR A 47 -27.12 17.40 -11.29
CA THR A 47 -28.46 17.28 -10.69
C THR A 47 -29.19 16.01 -11.13
N GLU A 48 -28.81 15.40 -12.26
CA GLU A 48 -29.37 14.12 -12.70
C GLU A 48 -28.93 12.94 -11.81
N LEU A 49 -27.86 13.10 -11.02
CA LEU A 49 -27.45 12.16 -9.98
C LEU A 49 -28.49 12.09 -8.84
N LEU A 50 -29.32 13.12 -8.65
CA LEU A 50 -30.33 13.17 -7.59
C LEU A 50 -31.71 12.62 -8.00
N ARG A 51 -31.98 12.40 -9.30
CA ARG A 51 -33.28 11.85 -9.75
C ARG A 51 -33.46 10.41 -9.25
N PRO A 52 -34.66 9.95 -8.84
CA PRO A 52 -34.85 8.55 -8.47
C PRO A 52 -34.64 7.63 -9.68
N THR A 53 -33.92 6.52 -9.48
CA THR A 53 -33.70 5.45 -10.47
C THR A 53 -33.99 4.09 -9.85
N PHE A 54 -34.25 3.07 -10.68
CA PHE A 54 -34.38 1.70 -10.17
C PHE A 54 -33.02 1.18 -9.66
N PRO A 55 -32.99 0.44 -8.54
CA PRO A 55 -31.77 -0.22 -8.05
C PRO A 55 -31.15 -1.11 -9.13
N GLY A 56 -29.82 -1.07 -9.28
CA GLY A 56 -29.08 -1.80 -10.31
C GLY A 56 -28.97 -1.10 -11.66
N MET A 57 -29.72 -0.01 -11.92
CA MET A 57 -29.59 0.76 -13.17
C MET A 57 -28.56 1.89 -13.03
N LEU A 58 -27.50 1.84 -13.85
CA LEU A 58 -26.51 2.93 -13.96
C LEU A 58 -27.14 4.21 -14.53
N ARG A 59 -26.50 5.35 -14.23
CA ARG A 59 -26.97 6.69 -14.63
C ARG A 59 -26.14 7.22 -15.79
N ASN A 60 -26.81 7.57 -16.88
CA ASN A 60 -26.20 8.12 -18.08
C ASN A 60 -25.96 9.62 -17.92
N ILE A 61 -24.84 10.00 -17.29
CA ILE A 61 -24.45 11.39 -17.04
C ILE A 61 -23.12 11.63 -17.77
N ARG A 62 -23.03 12.74 -18.50
CA ARG A 62 -21.84 13.16 -19.26
C ARG A 62 -20.78 13.78 -18.35
N ARG A 63 -20.33 13.03 -17.33
CA ARG A 63 -19.38 13.44 -16.28
C ARG A 63 -18.52 12.26 -15.83
N ASN A 64 -17.26 12.51 -15.51
CA ASN A 64 -16.31 11.48 -15.04
C ASN A 64 -16.55 11.10 -13.57
N LEU A 65 -17.61 10.33 -13.30
CA LEU A 65 -18.01 9.89 -11.94
C LEU A 65 -17.33 8.60 -11.47
N TYR A 66 -16.96 7.71 -12.41
CA TYR A 66 -16.46 6.37 -12.13
C TYR A 66 -15.31 6.03 -13.07
N ASN A 67 -14.16 5.68 -12.49
CA ASN A 67 -12.90 5.42 -13.21
C ASN A 67 -12.36 4.03 -12.77
N LEU A 68 -11.95 3.14 -13.69
CA LEU A 68 -11.70 1.71 -13.38
C LEU A 68 -10.41 1.13 -14.03
N VAL A 69 -9.63 0.34 -13.26
CA VAL A 69 -8.23 -0.13 -13.57
C VAL A 69 -7.83 -1.52 -12.91
N CYS A 70 -7.96 -2.70 -13.58
CA CYS A 70 -7.76 -4.17 -13.17
C CYS A 70 -6.43 -4.91 -13.45
N THR A 71 -6.43 -6.24 -13.68
CA THR A 71 -5.43 -7.12 -14.34
C THR A 71 -6.02 -8.56 -14.33
N ARG A 72 -5.37 -9.60 -14.91
CA ARG A 72 -5.69 -11.00 -14.53
C ARG A 72 -4.52 -12.01 -14.48
N HIS A 73 -4.60 -12.92 -13.51
CA HIS A 73 -4.09 -14.30 -13.40
C HIS A 73 -4.75 -14.92 -12.12
N GLN A 74 -4.79 -16.21 -11.77
CA GLN A 74 -5.24 -17.46 -12.42
C GLN A 74 -5.93 -18.25 -11.27
N ARG A 75 -7.12 -18.90 -11.36
CA ARG A 75 -7.41 -20.16 -12.09
C ARG A 75 -8.88 -20.61 -11.89
N SER A 76 -9.51 -21.26 -12.89
CA SER A 76 -10.48 -22.40 -12.81
C SER A 76 -11.57 -22.32 -13.91
N LYS A 77 -12.09 -23.49 -14.33
CA LYS A 77 -13.03 -23.66 -15.45
C LYS A 77 -14.49 -23.48 -15.01
N VAL A 78 -15.30 -22.82 -15.83
CA VAL A 78 -16.61 -23.29 -16.39
C VAL A 78 -17.18 -22.23 -17.34
N ILE A 79 -17.96 -22.68 -18.33
CA ILE A 79 -18.55 -21.89 -19.43
C ILE A 79 -19.93 -21.33 -18.99
N THR A 80 -20.34 -20.13 -19.46
CA THR A 80 -21.71 -19.73 -19.94
C THR A 80 -22.16 -18.28 -19.58
N ILE A 81 -22.18 -17.39 -20.60
CA ILE A 81 -23.19 -16.33 -20.92
C ILE A 81 -23.50 -15.18 -19.91
N CYS A 82 -22.93 -13.99 -20.21
CA CYS A 82 -23.44 -12.58 -20.11
C CYS A 82 -23.84 -11.90 -18.76
N ILE A 83 -23.33 -10.69 -18.43
CA ILE A 83 -23.89 -9.30 -18.57
C ILE A 83 -23.21 -8.29 -17.57
N ASP A 84 -22.56 -7.24 -18.10
CA ASP A 84 -22.21 -5.89 -17.56
C ASP A 84 -20.96 -5.57 -16.66
N THR A 85 -19.93 -4.94 -17.27
CA THR A 85 -19.05 -3.82 -16.76
C THR A 85 -17.77 -4.05 -15.91
N ASN A 86 -16.56 -3.92 -16.53
CA ASN A 86 -15.19 -4.28 -16.06
C ASN A 86 -13.97 -3.58 -16.80
N VAL A 87 -12.86 -3.07 -16.17
CA VAL A 87 -11.67 -2.39 -16.85
C VAL A 87 -10.27 -2.45 -16.15
N LEU A 88 -9.12 -2.56 -16.86
CA LEU A 88 -7.84 -3.24 -16.53
C LEU A 88 -6.51 -2.42 -16.39
N ILE A 89 -5.56 -2.73 -15.49
CA ILE A 89 -4.09 -2.80 -15.74
C ILE A 89 -3.85 -4.10 -16.52
N ILE A 90 -2.82 -4.22 -17.35
CA ILE A 90 -2.58 -5.42 -18.15
C ILE A 90 -1.10 -5.83 -18.08
N ASN A 91 -0.83 -7.10 -17.78
CA ASN A 91 0.34 -7.76 -18.35
C ASN A 91 -0.10 -8.34 -19.69
N PRO A 92 0.29 -7.75 -20.84
CA PRO A 92 -0.24 -8.15 -22.14
C PRO A 92 0.23 -9.53 -22.58
N LEU A 93 1.24 -10.09 -21.91
CA LEU A 93 1.80 -11.40 -22.19
C LEU A 93 1.01 -12.53 -21.52
N SER A 94 0.12 -12.21 -20.57
CA SER A 94 -0.69 -13.23 -19.90
C SER A 94 -1.98 -13.51 -20.67
N GLY A 95 -2.16 -14.75 -21.14
CA GLY A 95 -3.39 -15.19 -21.82
C GLY A 95 -4.67 -15.06 -20.97
N GLU A 96 -4.54 -14.87 -19.65
CA GLU A 96 -5.66 -14.61 -18.74
C GLU A 96 -6.16 -13.16 -18.77
N SER A 97 -5.42 -12.21 -19.35
CA SER A 97 -5.87 -10.82 -19.55
C SER A 97 -6.93 -10.67 -20.66
N THR A 98 -7.06 -11.67 -21.53
CA THR A 98 -7.91 -11.64 -22.73
C THR A 98 -9.43 -11.51 -22.49
N PRO A 99 -10.06 -12.20 -21.51
CA PRO A 99 -11.51 -12.06 -21.27
C PRO A 99 -11.84 -10.67 -20.74
N LEU A 100 -10.92 -10.16 -19.93
CA LEU A 100 -10.97 -8.85 -19.32
C LEU A 100 -10.77 -7.72 -20.36
N LEU A 101 -9.91 -7.91 -21.36
CA LEU A 101 -9.77 -7.03 -22.52
C LEU A 101 -11.05 -7.00 -23.37
N THR A 102 -11.64 -8.17 -23.59
CA THR A 102 -12.91 -8.34 -24.31
C THR A 102 -14.05 -7.59 -23.60
N LEU A 103 -14.06 -7.66 -22.26
CA LEU A 103 -15.00 -6.90 -21.43
C LEU A 103 -14.79 -5.39 -21.58
N ALA A 104 -13.55 -4.88 -21.52
CA ALA A 104 -13.27 -3.46 -21.72
C ALA A 104 -13.72 -2.95 -23.10
N GLN A 105 -13.48 -3.72 -24.16
CA GLN A 105 -14.00 -3.41 -25.51
C GLN A 105 -15.53 -3.37 -25.54
N SER A 106 -16.19 -4.36 -24.90
CA SER A 106 -17.65 -4.39 -24.77
C SER A 106 -18.20 -3.11 -24.14
N LEU A 107 -17.53 -2.56 -23.11
CA LEU A 107 -18.02 -1.35 -22.44
C LEU A 107 -17.88 -0.09 -23.28
N TYR A 108 -16.78 0.01 -24.02
CA TYR A 108 -16.55 1.08 -24.96
C TYR A 108 -17.64 1.07 -26.03
N LEU A 109 -17.90 -0.09 -26.64
CA LEU A 109 -18.94 -0.28 -27.65
C LEU A 109 -20.36 -0.01 -27.12
N HIS A 110 -20.68 -0.45 -25.89
CA HIS A 110 -21.97 -0.19 -25.27
C HIS A 110 -22.11 1.21 -24.65
N SER A 111 -21.07 2.04 -24.70
CA SER A 111 -21.05 3.38 -24.12
C SER A 111 -21.48 3.40 -22.65
N ALA A 112 -20.87 2.54 -21.82
CA ALA A 112 -21.12 2.53 -20.39
C ALA A 112 -20.68 3.85 -19.71
N PRO A 113 -21.33 4.30 -18.61
CA PRO A 113 -20.98 5.55 -17.91
C PRO A 113 -19.76 5.37 -16.98
N LEU A 114 -18.71 4.72 -17.50
CA LEU A 114 -17.47 4.37 -16.80
C LEU A 114 -16.28 4.82 -17.64
N ARG A 115 -15.30 5.45 -17.01
CA ARG A 115 -14.03 5.80 -17.65
C ARG A 115 -13.06 4.64 -17.53
N VAL A 116 -12.47 4.30 -18.67
CA VAL A 116 -11.79 3.05 -18.95
C VAL A 116 -10.31 3.37 -19.14
N GLY A 117 -9.43 2.93 -18.23
CA GLY A 117 -7.99 3.23 -18.30
C GLY A 117 -7.11 2.00 -18.15
N PHE A 118 -5.99 1.97 -18.86
CA PHE A 118 -4.99 0.91 -18.84
C PHE A 118 -3.63 1.36 -18.28
N VAL A 119 -3.00 0.53 -17.47
CA VAL A 119 -1.57 0.62 -17.13
C VAL A 119 -0.91 -0.69 -17.55
N PHE A 120 0.29 -0.66 -18.13
CA PHE A 120 0.98 -1.88 -18.54
C PHE A 120 2.07 -2.28 -17.54
N VAL A 121 2.05 -3.53 -17.09
CA VAL A 121 3.16 -4.12 -16.34
C VAL A 121 4.20 -4.58 -17.35
N THR A 122 5.29 -3.82 -17.47
CA THR A 122 6.39 -4.08 -18.40
C THR A 122 7.69 -4.31 -17.66
N ASN A 123 8.72 -4.80 -18.36
CA ASN A 123 10.07 -4.75 -17.85
C ASN A 123 10.56 -3.29 -17.80
N TYR A 124 11.03 -2.83 -16.64
CA TYR A 124 11.33 -1.42 -16.40
C TYR A 124 12.80 -1.01 -16.62
N ASN A 125 13.65 -1.93 -17.10
CA ASN A 125 15.06 -1.63 -17.38
C ASN A 125 15.21 -0.93 -18.74
N THR A 126 15.69 0.31 -18.74
CA THR A 126 15.90 1.15 -19.94
C THR A 126 16.89 0.57 -20.95
N SER A 127 17.77 -0.35 -20.51
CA SER A 127 18.69 -1.07 -21.41
C SER A 127 18.01 -2.11 -22.30
N ILE A 128 16.72 -2.41 -22.06
CA ILE A 128 15.95 -3.46 -22.74
C ILE A 128 14.94 -2.82 -23.69
N THR A 129 14.96 -3.30 -24.94
CA THR A 129 14.25 -2.73 -26.09
C THR A 129 13.09 -3.62 -26.52
N GLY A 130 12.15 -3.08 -27.31
CA GLY A 130 11.02 -3.84 -27.87
C GLY A 130 11.41 -4.93 -28.87
N LEU A 131 12.69 -5.03 -29.25
CA LEU A 131 13.22 -6.16 -30.01
C LEU A 131 13.71 -7.31 -29.11
N SER A 132 14.01 -7.02 -27.84
CA SER A 132 14.53 -7.99 -26.86
C SER A 132 13.47 -8.50 -25.88
N ASP A 133 12.40 -7.74 -25.64
CA ASP A 133 11.37 -8.07 -24.64
C ASP A 133 9.97 -7.79 -25.21
N ALA A 134 9.10 -8.80 -25.17
CA ALA A 134 7.75 -8.72 -25.71
C ALA A 134 6.87 -7.75 -24.93
N SER A 135 7.11 -7.51 -23.63
CA SER A 135 6.30 -6.58 -22.82
C SER A 135 6.47 -5.13 -23.30
N VAL A 136 7.72 -4.72 -23.56
CA VAL A 136 8.06 -3.43 -24.15
C VAL A 136 7.53 -3.34 -25.59
N ALA A 137 7.63 -4.44 -26.34
CA ALA A 137 7.11 -4.49 -27.71
C ALA A 137 5.61 -4.20 -27.79
N VAL A 138 4.81 -4.71 -26.85
CA VAL A 138 3.36 -4.45 -26.81
C VAL A 138 3.05 -3.02 -26.38
N ASN A 139 3.79 -2.44 -25.42
CA ASN A 139 3.62 -1.05 -25.02
C ASN A 139 3.81 -0.10 -26.22
N ASN A 140 4.92 -0.27 -26.94
CA ASN A 140 5.25 0.54 -28.11
C ASN A 140 4.22 0.35 -29.24
N ALA A 141 3.80 -0.89 -29.50
CA ALA A 141 2.77 -1.18 -30.50
C ALA A 141 1.40 -0.58 -30.12
N PHE A 142 1.02 -0.62 -28.85
CA PHE A 142 -0.21 -0.01 -28.36
C PHE A 142 -0.20 1.51 -28.58
N HIS A 143 0.88 2.19 -28.17
CA HIS A 143 1.02 3.64 -28.39
C HIS A 143 1.00 4.01 -29.89
N TYR A 144 1.66 3.23 -30.74
CA TYR A 144 1.59 3.38 -32.20
C TYR A 144 0.15 3.29 -32.74
N PHE A 145 -0.65 2.32 -32.29
CA PHE A 145 -2.04 2.19 -32.73
C PHE A 145 -2.95 3.29 -32.19
N VAL A 146 -2.75 3.74 -30.95
CA VAL A 146 -3.48 4.89 -30.37
C VAL A 146 -3.26 6.15 -31.20
N GLU A 147 -2.01 6.47 -31.57
CA GLU A 147 -1.70 7.67 -32.34
C GLU A 147 -2.17 7.58 -33.81
N THR A 148 -1.98 6.41 -34.46
CA THR A 148 -2.26 6.28 -35.91
C THR A 148 -3.72 5.99 -36.25
N LYS A 149 -4.44 5.23 -35.41
CA LYS A 149 -5.78 4.69 -35.71
C LYS A 149 -6.80 4.87 -34.57
N GLY A 150 -6.39 5.42 -33.43
CA GLY A 150 -7.24 5.64 -32.27
C GLY A 150 -7.41 4.41 -31.36
N SER A 151 -8.01 4.65 -30.19
CA SER A 151 -8.09 3.69 -29.08
C SER A 151 -8.89 2.41 -29.39
N GLU A 152 -9.88 2.46 -30.28
CA GLU A 152 -10.65 1.28 -30.73
C GLU A 152 -9.76 0.23 -31.43
N HIS A 153 -8.89 0.68 -32.35
CA HIS A 153 -7.96 -0.20 -33.05
C HIS A 153 -6.86 -0.71 -32.11
N ALA A 154 -6.39 0.11 -31.17
CA ALA A 154 -5.44 -0.31 -30.14
C ALA A 154 -6.02 -1.37 -29.19
N LEU A 155 -7.32 -1.29 -28.87
CA LEU A 155 -8.05 -2.34 -28.14
C LEU A 155 -8.12 -3.64 -28.94
N GLN A 156 -8.50 -3.55 -30.23
CA GLN A 156 -8.56 -4.72 -31.10
C GLN A 156 -7.19 -5.40 -31.23
N PHE A 157 -6.10 -4.63 -31.33
CA PHE A 157 -4.74 -5.16 -31.35
C PHE A 157 -4.43 -6.04 -30.12
N LEU A 158 -4.80 -5.59 -28.92
CA LEU A 158 -4.55 -6.35 -27.69
C LEU A 158 -5.38 -7.62 -27.61
N ILE A 159 -6.60 -7.63 -28.17
CA ILE A 159 -7.45 -8.83 -28.25
C ILE A 159 -6.90 -9.82 -29.29
N ASP A 160 -6.49 -9.32 -30.47
CA ASP A 160 -5.88 -10.13 -31.52
C ASP A 160 -4.56 -10.74 -31.05
N LEU A 161 -3.69 -9.96 -30.40
CA LEU A 161 -2.51 -10.46 -29.70
C LEU A 161 -2.86 -11.57 -28.71
N GLY A 162 -3.90 -11.35 -27.89
CA GLY A 162 -4.43 -12.32 -26.95
C GLY A 162 -4.78 -13.68 -27.55
N ASN A 163 -5.19 -13.73 -28.82
CA ASN A 163 -5.48 -14.97 -29.55
C ASN A 163 -4.22 -15.69 -30.07
N TYR A 164 -3.09 -14.99 -30.18
CA TYR A 164 -1.80 -15.56 -30.60
C TYR A 164 -0.94 -16.07 -29.44
N ILE A 165 -1.22 -15.63 -28.21
CA ILE A 165 -0.47 -16.05 -27.01
C ILE A 165 -0.73 -17.53 -26.71
N GLY A 166 0.35 -18.31 -26.70
CA GLY A 166 0.34 -19.72 -26.34
C GLY A 166 0.28 -19.98 -24.83
N PRO A 167 0.43 -21.25 -24.40
CA PRO A 167 0.62 -21.60 -22.99
C PRO A 167 2.03 -21.29 -22.46
N ASP A 168 3.00 -21.09 -23.36
CA ASP A 168 4.32 -20.52 -23.06
C ASP A 168 4.28 -19.00 -23.29
N ASP A 169 5.05 -18.23 -22.51
CA ASP A 169 5.04 -16.77 -22.50
C ASP A 169 5.27 -16.15 -23.90
N ALA A 170 4.61 -15.03 -24.18
CA ALA A 170 4.49 -14.50 -25.54
C ALA A 170 5.83 -14.06 -26.15
N ASP A 171 6.13 -14.57 -27.35
CA ASP A 171 7.33 -14.23 -28.12
C ASP A 171 7.21 -12.87 -28.84
N VAL A 172 8.35 -12.18 -29.00
CA VAL A 172 8.44 -10.93 -29.79
C VAL A 172 7.98 -11.15 -31.25
N GLU A 173 8.14 -12.36 -31.78
CA GLU A 173 7.66 -12.71 -33.12
C GLU A 173 6.13 -12.77 -33.24
N ASP A 174 5.38 -13.04 -32.15
CA ASP A 174 3.92 -13.00 -32.17
C ASP A 174 3.39 -11.57 -32.14
N VAL A 175 4.04 -10.68 -31.39
CA VAL A 175 3.79 -9.23 -31.46
C VAL A 175 3.99 -8.71 -32.89
N LYS A 176 5.09 -9.12 -33.54
CA LYS A 176 5.37 -8.77 -34.95
C LYS A 176 4.33 -9.32 -35.93
N LYS A 177 3.73 -10.49 -35.67
CA LYS A 177 2.62 -11.03 -36.49
C LYS A 177 1.35 -10.21 -36.28
N ALA A 178 0.97 -9.94 -35.03
CA ALA A 178 -0.22 -9.16 -34.69
C ALA A 178 -0.18 -7.75 -35.33
N ILE A 179 0.98 -7.07 -35.26
CA ILE A 179 1.17 -5.77 -35.93
C ILE A 179 0.93 -5.90 -37.45
N LYS A 180 1.53 -6.89 -38.12
CA LYS A 180 1.39 -7.08 -39.59
C LYS A 180 -0.03 -7.43 -40.03
N VAL A 181 -0.82 -8.09 -39.18
CA VAL A 181 -2.23 -8.44 -39.48
C VAL A 181 -3.09 -7.18 -39.52
N GLN A 182 -2.84 -6.22 -38.62
CA GLN A 182 -3.63 -5.00 -38.49
C GLN A 182 -3.05 -3.80 -39.27
N ASP A 183 -1.75 -3.81 -39.53
CA ASP A 183 -1.07 -2.86 -40.42
C ASP A 183 0.08 -3.53 -41.20
N SER A 184 -0.17 -3.80 -42.48
CA SER A 184 0.82 -4.35 -43.39
C SER A 184 1.88 -3.34 -43.88
N SER A 185 1.72 -2.05 -43.55
CA SER A 185 2.64 -0.97 -43.92
C SER A 185 3.56 -0.51 -42.79
N ALA A 186 3.30 -0.95 -41.56
CA ALA A 186 4.05 -0.55 -40.36
C ALA A 186 5.53 -1.01 -40.39
N ASN A 187 6.46 -0.09 -40.13
CA ASN A 187 7.88 -0.41 -40.00
C ASN A 187 8.20 -0.88 -38.58
N ILE A 188 8.20 -2.20 -38.39
CA ILE A 188 8.49 -2.88 -37.11
C ILE A 188 9.78 -2.40 -36.45
N ASN A 189 10.85 -2.16 -37.23
CA ASN A 189 12.14 -1.75 -36.68
C ASN A 189 12.14 -0.30 -36.17
N TYR A 190 11.24 0.55 -36.68
CA TYR A 190 11.02 1.91 -36.17
C TYR A 190 10.20 1.88 -34.87
N ILE A 191 9.17 1.05 -34.80
CA ILE A 191 8.29 0.93 -33.61
C ILE A 191 8.99 0.25 -32.43
N LEU A 192 9.85 -0.74 -32.69
CA LEU A 192 10.51 -1.57 -31.66
C LEU A 192 11.99 -1.21 -31.39
N GLY A 193 12.56 -0.26 -32.14
CA GLY A 193 13.97 0.11 -32.09
C GLY A 193 14.36 0.90 -30.82
N GLU A 194 15.67 1.14 -30.68
CA GLU A 194 16.25 1.85 -29.51
C GLU A 194 15.88 3.34 -29.48
N GLU A 195 15.65 3.94 -30.65
CA GLU A 195 15.20 5.33 -30.83
C GLU A 195 13.67 5.42 -31.04
N SER A 196 12.89 4.45 -30.53
CA SER A 196 11.44 4.45 -30.70
C SER A 196 10.76 5.56 -29.90
N GLU A 197 10.11 6.48 -30.60
CA GLU A 197 9.26 7.52 -30.02
C GLU A 197 8.04 6.95 -29.26
N TYR A 198 7.72 5.67 -29.47
CA TYR A 198 6.59 4.97 -28.85
C TYR A 198 6.92 4.32 -27.51
N ASP A 199 8.18 4.35 -27.04
CA ASP A 199 8.51 3.89 -25.69
C ASP A 199 8.14 4.94 -24.62
N VAL A 200 6.83 5.14 -24.46
CA VAL A 200 6.23 6.11 -23.56
C VAL A 200 5.78 5.44 -22.26
N GLY A 201 5.93 6.17 -21.15
CA GLY A 201 5.23 5.84 -19.90
C GLY A 201 5.84 4.73 -19.02
N ARG A 202 6.84 3.94 -19.48
CA ARG A 202 7.44 2.83 -18.68
C ARG A 202 7.85 3.21 -17.26
N HIS A 203 8.50 4.36 -17.07
CA HIS A 203 8.90 4.83 -15.74
C HIS A 203 7.67 5.19 -14.87
N LEU A 204 6.70 5.90 -15.44
CA LEU A 204 5.47 6.28 -14.74
C LEU A 204 4.64 5.05 -14.36
N ALA A 205 4.54 4.07 -15.27
CA ALA A 205 3.89 2.79 -15.02
C ALA A 205 4.61 2.00 -13.92
N ASN A 206 5.95 1.99 -13.87
CA ASN A 206 6.72 1.40 -12.77
C ASN A 206 6.36 2.06 -11.43
N ASP A 207 6.39 3.39 -11.38
CA ASP A 207 6.17 4.14 -10.14
C ASP A 207 4.71 4.07 -9.68
N PHE A 208 3.75 3.98 -10.60
CA PHE A 208 2.35 3.66 -10.31
C PHE A 208 2.19 2.24 -9.77
N VAL A 209 2.78 1.24 -10.43
CA VAL A 209 2.74 -0.17 -10.00
C VAL A 209 3.41 -0.36 -8.63
N LYS A 210 4.54 0.31 -8.36
CA LYS A 210 5.19 0.32 -7.05
C LYS A 210 4.33 0.96 -5.96
N ARG A 211 3.72 2.13 -6.22
CA ARG A 211 2.78 2.76 -5.29
C ARG A 211 1.51 1.94 -5.07
N SER A 212 1.08 1.16 -6.05
CA SER A 212 -0.06 0.25 -5.91
C SER A 212 0.16 -0.83 -4.84
N GLY A 213 1.42 -1.20 -4.59
CA GLY A 213 1.82 -2.17 -3.56
C GLY A 213 1.20 -3.56 -3.72
N PHE A 214 0.68 -3.89 -4.91
CA PHE A 214 0.10 -5.18 -5.21
C PHE A 214 1.20 -6.15 -5.63
N LYS A 215 1.27 -7.29 -4.93
CA LYS A 215 2.24 -8.37 -5.24
C LYS A 215 1.68 -9.35 -6.26
N LYS A 216 0.35 -9.44 -6.33
CA LYS A 216 -0.36 -10.28 -7.29
C LYS A 216 -0.92 -9.38 -8.36
N PHE A 217 -0.33 -9.45 -9.54
CA PHE A 217 -1.03 -9.07 -10.76
C PHE A 217 -1.93 -10.26 -11.09
N PRO A 218 -3.17 -10.23 -10.56
CA PRO A 218 -4.02 -9.08 -10.79
C PRO A 218 -4.66 -8.30 -9.65
N GLN A 219 -4.95 -7.03 -9.94
CA GLN A 219 -5.68 -6.17 -9.03
C GLN A 219 -6.48 -5.05 -9.72
N ALA A 220 -7.72 -4.84 -9.29
CA ALA A 220 -8.63 -3.79 -9.77
C ALA A 220 -8.81 -2.62 -8.85
N LEU A 221 -8.86 -1.41 -9.40
CA LEU A 221 -9.13 -0.15 -8.72
C LEU A 221 -10.40 0.50 -9.30
N LEU A 222 -11.47 0.68 -8.53
CA LEU A 222 -12.61 1.54 -8.91
C LEU A 222 -12.54 2.84 -8.11
N ASN A 223 -12.39 3.99 -8.78
CA ASN A 223 -12.16 5.29 -8.14
C ASN A 223 -11.03 5.20 -7.08
N GLY A 224 -9.96 4.49 -7.43
CA GLY A 224 -8.82 4.22 -6.57
C GLY A 224 -8.98 3.03 -5.59
N VAL A 225 -10.19 2.50 -5.36
CA VAL A 225 -10.44 1.45 -4.35
C VAL A 225 -10.10 0.05 -4.89
N PRO A 226 -9.24 -0.75 -4.21
CA PRO A 226 -8.89 -2.10 -4.64
C PRO A 226 -10.02 -3.12 -4.44
N LEU A 227 -10.48 -3.77 -5.51
CA LEU A 227 -11.46 -4.87 -5.50
C LEU A 227 -10.76 -6.22 -5.29
N SER A 228 -11.15 -6.98 -4.27
CA SER A 228 -10.50 -8.23 -3.88
C SER A 228 -10.26 -9.21 -5.05
N SER A 229 -9.07 -9.82 -5.09
CA SER A 229 -8.66 -10.81 -6.10
C SER A 229 -9.70 -11.90 -6.40
N ASP A 230 -10.46 -12.27 -5.38
CA ASP A 230 -11.42 -13.37 -5.41
C ASP A 230 -12.71 -12.99 -6.17
N GLN A 231 -12.97 -11.68 -6.31
CA GLN A 231 -14.07 -11.12 -7.09
C GLN A 231 -13.70 -10.90 -8.57
N LEU A 232 -12.44 -11.04 -8.97
CA LEU A 232 -11.94 -10.75 -10.34
C LEU A 232 -12.17 -11.88 -11.36
N ASN A 233 -13.25 -12.66 -11.24
CA ASN A 233 -13.70 -13.61 -12.26
C ASN A 233 -14.67 -12.90 -13.22
N ALA A 234 -14.70 -13.28 -14.50
CA ALA A 234 -15.54 -12.62 -15.50
C ALA A 234 -17.00 -12.42 -15.04
N ASN A 235 -17.58 -13.42 -14.36
CA ASN A 235 -18.97 -13.39 -13.88
C ASN A 235 -19.17 -12.59 -12.57
N SER A 236 -18.16 -12.50 -11.71
CA SER A 236 -18.27 -11.84 -10.39
C SER A 236 -17.70 -10.43 -10.37
N PHE A 237 -16.85 -10.11 -11.36
CA PHE A 237 -16.21 -8.81 -11.44
C PHE A 237 -17.23 -7.74 -11.87
N GLU A 238 -18.16 -8.11 -12.75
CA GLU A 238 -19.35 -7.32 -13.13
C GLU A 238 -20.18 -6.94 -11.89
N GLU A 239 -20.52 -7.94 -11.05
CA GLU A 239 -21.21 -7.74 -9.77
C GLU A 239 -20.39 -6.91 -8.76
N ALA A 240 -19.07 -7.07 -8.73
CA ALA A 240 -18.18 -6.30 -7.84
C ALA A 240 -18.07 -4.83 -8.23
N VAL A 241 -18.00 -4.51 -9.53
CA VAL A 241 -18.02 -3.14 -10.05
C VAL A 241 -19.38 -2.51 -9.81
N LEU A 242 -20.48 -3.19 -10.13
CA LEU A 242 -21.83 -2.67 -9.89
C LEU A 242 -22.11 -2.44 -8.41
N SER A 243 -21.72 -3.38 -7.53
CA SER A 243 -21.92 -3.22 -6.07
C SER A 243 -21.05 -2.11 -5.48
N THR A 244 -19.82 -1.90 -5.94
CA THR A 244 -18.98 -0.78 -5.49
C THR A 244 -19.44 0.56 -6.06
N ILE A 245 -19.92 0.64 -7.30
CA ILE A 245 -20.63 1.82 -7.82
C ILE A 245 -21.86 2.14 -6.96
N MET A 246 -22.68 1.14 -6.63
CA MET A 246 -23.86 1.31 -5.76
C MET A 246 -23.49 1.71 -4.32
N SER A 247 -22.31 1.33 -3.83
CA SER A 247 -21.75 1.77 -2.54
C SER A 247 -21.27 3.23 -2.57
N GLN A 248 -20.63 3.65 -3.67
CA GLN A 248 -20.07 5.01 -3.83
C GLN A 248 -21.12 6.06 -4.22
N THR A 249 -22.13 5.69 -5.02
CA THR A 249 -23.19 6.60 -5.53
C THR A 249 -23.84 7.45 -4.43
N PRO A 250 -24.27 6.91 -3.27
CA PRO A 250 -24.91 7.69 -2.20
C PRO A 250 -23.98 8.74 -1.57
N SER A 251 -22.66 8.52 -1.57
CA SER A 251 -21.69 9.50 -1.08
C SER A 251 -21.64 10.71 -2.02
N LEU A 252 -21.52 10.46 -3.32
CA LEU A 252 -21.54 11.50 -4.36
C LEU A 252 -22.89 12.25 -4.38
N GLN A 253 -24.02 11.55 -4.22
CA GLN A 253 -25.33 12.16 -4.08
C GLN A 253 -25.42 13.09 -2.86
N LYS A 254 -24.87 12.69 -1.71
CA LYS A 254 -24.83 13.52 -0.49
C LYS A 254 -23.96 14.77 -0.72
N ALA A 255 -22.82 14.66 -1.40
CA ALA A 255 -21.95 15.79 -1.73
C ALA A 255 -22.62 16.80 -2.69
N VAL A 256 -23.22 16.32 -3.78
CA VAL A 256 -24.00 17.17 -4.73
C VAL A 256 -25.19 17.83 -4.03
N TYR A 257 -25.92 17.11 -3.16
CA TYR A 257 -27.05 17.69 -2.42
C TYR A 257 -26.64 18.79 -1.43
N ARG A 258 -25.45 18.70 -0.84
CA ARG A 258 -24.89 19.73 0.05
C ARG A 258 -24.30 20.93 -0.69
N GLY A 259 -24.08 20.82 -2.01
CA GLY A 259 -23.31 21.80 -2.78
C GLY A 259 -21.79 21.74 -2.50
N GLU A 260 -21.28 20.59 -2.02
CA GLU A 260 -19.84 20.34 -1.88
C GLU A 260 -19.16 20.14 -3.25
N ILE A 261 -19.94 19.78 -4.28
CA ILE A 261 -19.54 19.68 -5.69
C ILE A 261 -20.48 20.56 -6.52
N THR A 262 -19.94 21.45 -7.36
CA THR A 262 -20.71 22.27 -8.30
C THR A 262 -20.52 21.80 -9.75
N GLU A 263 -21.32 22.34 -10.70
CA GLU A 263 -21.19 21.97 -12.12
C GLU A 263 -19.91 22.50 -12.79
N GLY A 264 -19.13 23.35 -12.11
CA GLY A 264 -17.85 23.86 -12.60
C GLY A 264 -16.62 23.07 -12.12
N ASP A 265 -16.78 22.16 -11.16
CA ASP A 265 -15.68 21.42 -10.53
C ASP A 265 -15.46 20.07 -11.20
N ASP A 266 -14.21 19.57 -11.21
CA ASP A 266 -13.94 18.19 -11.60
C ASP A 266 -14.29 17.23 -10.44
N VAL A 267 -15.15 16.26 -10.72
CA VAL A 267 -15.56 15.25 -9.75
C VAL A 267 -14.41 14.30 -9.40
N VAL A 268 -13.46 14.07 -10.33
CA VAL A 268 -12.29 13.22 -10.07
C VAL A 268 -11.40 13.87 -9.01
N ASP A 269 -11.12 15.17 -9.12
CA ASP A 269 -10.38 15.92 -8.10
C ASP A 269 -11.10 15.90 -6.74
N TYR A 270 -12.43 16.05 -6.73
CA TYR A 270 -13.20 15.94 -5.48
C TYR A 270 -13.06 14.57 -4.82
N ILE A 271 -13.09 13.47 -5.59
CA ILE A 271 -12.92 12.11 -5.07
C ILE A 271 -11.47 11.90 -4.61
N MET A 272 -10.47 12.35 -5.37
CA MET A 272 -9.06 12.12 -5.04
C MET A 272 -8.52 12.98 -3.89
N ASN A 273 -9.19 14.09 -3.57
CA ASN A 273 -8.88 14.93 -2.41
C ASN A 273 -9.53 14.43 -1.09
N GLN A 274 -10.23 13.29 -1.10
CA GLN A 274 -10.84 12.70 0.10
C GLN A 274 -9.79 12.09 1.05
N PRO A 275 -10.02 12.11 2.38
CA PRO A 275 -9.03 11.64 3.36
C PRO A 275 -8.79 10.12 3.38
N ASN A 276 -9.58 9.33 2.63
CA ASN A 276 -9.34 7.90 2.42
C ASN A 276 -8.42 7.61 1.21
N VAL A 277 -8.06 8.62 0.43
CA VAL A 277 -7.16 8.50 -0.72
C VAL A 277 -5.72 8.68 -0.26
N MET A 278 -4.91 7.66 -0.51
CA MET A 278 -3.52 7.55 -0.06
C MET A 278 -2.59 7.53 -1.27
N PRO A 279 -1.36 8.08 -1.17
CA PRO A 279 -0.42 8.12 -2.29
C PRO A 279 0.09 6.71 -2.67
N ARG A 280 0.14 5.81 -1.69
CA ARG A 280 0.59 4.42 -1.80
C ARG A 280 -0.35 3.51 -1.03
N LEU A 281 -0.63 2.33 -1.60
CA LEU A 281 -1.37 1.26 -0.96
C LEU A 281 -0.41 0.11 -0.65
N ASN A 282 -0.75 -0.71 0.36
CA ASN A 282 0.01 -1.90 0.69
C ASN A 282 -0.94 -3.01 1.12
N GLU A 283 -0.95 -4.11 0.35
CA GLU A 283 -1.85 -5.25 0.57
C GLU A 283 -1.70 -5.86 1.98
N ARG A 284 -0.48 -5.83 2.56
CA ARG A 284 -0.22 -6.35 3.93
C ARG A 284 -0.84 -5.47 5.01
N ILE A 285 -0.87 -4.16 4.81
CA ILE A 285 -1.47 -3.21 5.76
C ILE A 285 -3.00 -3.32 5.70
N LEU A 286 -3.57 -3.46 4.50
CA LEU A 286 -5.00 -3.36 4.27
C LEU A 286 -5.80 -4.65 4.54
N LYS A 287 -5.16 -5.83 4.62
CA LYS A 287 -5.86 -7.12 4.83
C LYS A 287 -6.03 -7.49 6.31
N PRO A 288 -7.22 -7.30 6.93
CA PRO A 288 -7.43 -7.51 8.37
C PRO A 288 -7.26 -8.96 8.83
N GLU A 289 -7.52 -9.93 7.95
CA GLU A 289 -7.54 -11.36 8.24
C GLU A 289 -6.17 -11.94 8.62
N LYS A 290 -5.07 -11.23 8.30
CA LYS A 290 -3.69 -11.64 8.61
C LYS A 290 -3.09 -10.94 9.84
N HIS A 291 -3.85 -10.12 10.57
CA HIS A 291 -3.31 -9.33 11.67
C HIS A 291 -3.03 -10.19 12.91
N THR A 292 -1.77 -10.55 13.12
CA THR A 292 -1.29 -11.11 14.38
C THR A 292 -1.08 -10.00 15.40
N TRP A 293 -1.86 -10.02 16.48
CA TRP A 293 -1.74 -9.11 17.61
C TRP A 293 -0.91 -9.76 18.70
N LEU A 294 0.16 -9.08 19.11
CA LEU A 294 1.01 -9.50 20.21
C LEU A 294 0.28 -9.28 21.54
N ASN A 295 0.28 -10.31 22.39
CA ASN A 295 -0.21 -10.16 23.76
C ASN A 295 0.90 -9.59 24.64
N LEU A 296 0.84 -8.28 24.88
CA LEU A 296 1.81 -7.51 25.68
C LEU A 296 1.51 -7.51 27.19
N ILE A 297 0.52 -8.29 27.65
CA ILE A 297 0.10 -8.35 29.05
C ILE A 297 0.90 -9.45 29.75
N GLY A 298 2.02 -9.08 30.38
CA GLY A 298 2.84 -9.96 31.22
C GLY A 298 3.19 -9.32 32.56
N SER A 299 3.98 -10.03 33.36
CA SER A 299 4.62 -9.50 34.57
C SER A 299 6.10 -9.27 34.33
N ILE A 300 6.74 -8.44 35.15
CA ILE A 300 8.20 -8.25 35.10
C ILE A 300 8.84 -9.42 35.88
N PRO A 301 9.63 -10.32 35.25
CA PRO A 301 10.35 -11.34 36.00
C PRO A 301 11.46 -10.73 36.84
N ASN A 302 11.67 -11.28 38.03
CA ASN A 302 12.82 -10.94 38.87
C ASN A 302 14.02 -11.88 38.63
N ASP A 303 13.85 -12.94 37.83
CA ASP A 303 14.87 -13.97 37.58
C ASP A 303 15.63 -13.70 36.28
N GLU A 304 16.96 -13.68 36.29
CA GLU A 304 17.81 -13.40 35.11
C GLU A 304 17.86 -14.55 34.07
N ASP A 305 17.13 -15.65 34.28
CA ASP A 305 17.05 -16.81 33.39
C ASP A 305 16.14 -16.58 32.17
N TYR A 306 16.63 -15.80 31.19
CA TYR A 306 15.96 -15.46 29.91
C TYR A 306 15.37 -16.65 29.12
N THR A 307 15.83 -17.87 29.38
CA THR A 307 15.37 -19.09 28.70
C THR A 307 14.02 -19.61 29.18
N LYS A 308 13.65 -19.32 30.44
CA LYS A 308 12.44 -19.83 31.13
C LYS A 308 11.22 -18.92 31.04
N TRP A 309 11.41 -17.65 30.67
CA TRP A 309 10.35 -16.65 30.67
C TRP A 309 9.25 -16.95 29.65
N SER A 310 8.02 -16.54 29.95
CA SER A 310 6.93 -16.62 28.98
C SER A 310 7.06 -15.55 27.89
N PRO A 311 6.40 -15.73 26.72
CA PRO A 311 6.35 -14.71 25.67
C PRO A 311 5.86 -13.33 26.15
N GLN A 312 4.91 -13.32 27.10
CA GLN A 312 4.33 -12.12 27.69
C GLN A 312 5.34 -11.39 28.58
N ASP A 313 6.05 -12.13 29.42
CA ASP A 313 7.02 -11.57 30.35
C ASP A 313 8.27 -11.04 29.61
N LEU A 314 8.72 -11.75 28.57
CA LEU A 314 9.73 -11.27 27.62
C LEU A 314 9.33 -9.91 27.01
N SER A 315 8.08 -9.77 26.57
CA SER A 315 7.59 -8.49 26.03
C SER A 315 7.58 -7.37 27.08
N THR A 316 7.25 -7.70 28.33
CA THR A 316 7.15 -6.73 29.44
C THR A 316 8.54 -6.24 29.85
N TRP A 317 9.51 -7.14 29.96
CA TRP A 317 10.91 -6.79 30.22
C TRP A 317 11.49 -5.94 29.08
N LEU A 318 11.22 -6.31 27.82
CA LEU A 318 11.69 -5.58 26.65
C LEU A 318 11.16 -4.14 26.67
N MET A 319 9.87 -3.95 26.90
CA MET A 319 9.26 -2.61 26.99
C MET A 319 9.90 -1.71 28.05
N ASN A 320 10.35 -2.26 29.18
CA ASN A 320 10.99 -1.50 30.26
C ASN A 320 12.44 -1.12 29.98
N LYS A 321 13.21 -1.98 29.28
CA LYS A 321 14.61 -1.68 28.94
C LYS A 321 14.75 -0.83 27.67
N MET A 322 13.84 -0.99 26.72
CA MET A 322 13.89 -0.33 25.42
C MET A 322 13.80 1.20 25.53
N ARG A 323 14.60 1.89 24.73
CA ARG A 323 14.49 3.33 24.53
C ARG A 323 13.84 3.67 23.20
N TYR A 324 13.09 4.76 23.21
CA TYR A 324 12.30 5.23 22.08
C TYR A 324 12.91 6.50 21.50
N MET A 325 13.03 6.54 20.18
CA MET A 325 13.28 7.74 19.39
C MET A 325 11.96 8.45 19.09
N TYR A 326 11.89 9.76 19.30
CA TYR A 326 10.75 10.60 19.01
C TYR A 326 11.18 12.07 18.89
N VAL A 327 10.38 12.92 18.22
CA VAL A 327 10.61 14.37 18.20
C VAL A 327 9.92 15.00 19.41
N PRO A 328 10.64 15.62 20.36
CA PRO A 328 10.03 16.17 21.57
C PRO A 328 9.08 17.34 21.26
N ARG A 329 7.81 17.18 21.62
CA ARG A 329 6.79 18.24 21.53
C ARG A 329 6.82 19.18 22.72
N ARG A 330 6.36 20.42 22.52
CA ARG A 330 6.15 21.40 23.60
C ARG A 330 4.81 21.25 24.35
N THR A 331 3.87 20.44 23.84
CA THR A 331 2.45 20.56 24.24
C THR A 331 1.72 19.25 24.57
N SER A 332 2.24 18.08 24.18
CA SER A 332 1.61 16.77 24.46
C SER A 332 2.64 15.76 24.94
N VAL A 333 2.39 15.13 26.10
CA VAL A 333 3.28 14.15 26.73
C VAL A 333 3.12 12.74 26.11
N HIS A 334 1.99 12.49 25.46
CA HIS A 334 1.63 11.17 24.92
C HIS A 334 1.87 11.10 23.42
N HIS A 335 2.50 10.00 22.97
CA HIS A 335 2.63 9.61 21.57
C HIS A 335 1.53 8.58 21.28
N LEU A 336 0.88 8.69 20.12
CA LEU A 336 -0.24 7.82 19.75
C LEU A 336 0.24 6.51 19.12
N TYR A 337 1.36 6.55 18.38
CA TYR A 337 1.85 5.42 17.61
C TYR A 337 3.25 5.00 18.06
N THR A 338 3.39 3.70 18.28
CA THR A 338 4.63 3.03 18.68
C THR A 338 5.02 2.05 17.58
N PHE A 339 6.11 2.32 16.86
CA PHE A 339 6.68 1.37 15.91
C PHE A 339 7.91 0.67 16.50
N TRP A 340 7.93 -0.65 16.48
CA TRP A 340 9.16 -1.43 16.65
C TRP A 340 9.59 -1.97 15.30
N ILE A 341 10.78 -1.60 14.86
CA ILE A 341 11.37 -2.04 13.59
C ILE A 341 12.26 -3.23 13.91
N VAL A 342 11.91 -4.39 13.36
CA VAL A 342 12.70 -5.62 13.46
C VAL A 342 13.51 -5.74 12.17
N ALA A 343 14.84 -5.66 12.25
CA ALA A 343 15.71 -5.73 11.08
C ALA A 343 17.12 -6.20 11.43
N ASN A 344 17.85 -6.67 10.41
CA ASN A 344 19.31 -6.77 10.44
C ASN A 344 19.90 -5.48 9.84
N LEU A 345 20.71 -4.72 10.60
CA LEU A 345 21.32 -3.47 10.11
C LEU A 345 22.63 -3.69 9.34
N ASN A 346 23.15 -4.91 9.35
CA ASN A 346 24.29 -5.29 8.51
C ASN A 346 23.85 -5.46 7.03
N ASP A 347 22.57 -5.71 6.78
CA ASP A 347 21.94 -5.84 5.46
C ASP A 347 21.47 -4.47 4.93
N PRO A 348 21.82 -4.05 3.70
CA PRO A 348 21.30 -2.81 3.10
C PRO A 348 19.78 -2.70 3.15
N GLU A 349 19.06 -3.81 2.95
CA GLU A 349 17.60 -3.86 2.96
C GLU A 349 17.00 -3.58 4.35
N GLY A 350 17.73 -3.86 5.44
CA GLY A 350 17.35 -3.46 6.80
C GLY A 350 17.75 -2.01 7.12
N ARG A 351 18.88 -1.52 6.60
CA ARG A 351 19.29 -0.11 6.72
C ARG A 351 18.30 0.84 6.03
N ARG A 352 17.82 0.47 4.85
CA ARG A 352 16.80 1.22 4.09
C ARG A 352 15.50 1.35 4.88
N LEU A 353 14.99 0.25 5.45
CA LEU A 353 13.79 0.26 6.30
C LEU A 353 13.92 1.24 7.48
N LEU A 354 15.09 1.25 8.16
CA LEU A 354 15.33 2.15 9.27
C LEU A 354 15.49 3.62 8.81
N ARG A 355 16.07 3.88 7.63
CA ARG A 355 16.12 5.22 7.03
C ARG A 355 14.73 5.82 6.82
N GLU A 356 13.86 5.08 6.13
CA GLU A 356 12.49 5.49 5.81
C GLU A 356 11.68 5.79 7.09
N ALA A 357 11.87 4.98 8.14
CA ALA A 357 11.23 5.21 9.42
C ALA A 357 11.74 6.46 10.16
N LEU A 358 13.04 6.77 10.08
CA LEU A 358 13.59 8.02 10.66
C LEU A 358 13.08 9.27 9.92
N GLU A 359 12.91 9.19 8.60
CA GLU A 359 12.29 10.24 7.78
C GLU A 359 10.81 10.43 8.13
N TYR A 360 10.10 9.34 8.45
CA TYR A 360 8.73 9.39 8.96
C TYR A 360 8.61 10.10 10.33
N ILE A 361 9.54 9.84 11.27
CA ILE A 361 9.56 10.49 12.61
C ILE A 361 9.72 12.01 12.49
N GLU A 362 10.61 12.48 11.62
CA GLU A 362 10.83 13.92 11.44
C GLU A 362 9.62 14.64 10.82
N SER A 363 8.86 13.91 10.00
CA SER A 363 7.60 14.39 9.41
C SER A 363 6.44 14.37 10.43
N ASN A 364 6.37 13.34 11.29
CA ASN A 364 5.22 13.08 12.17
C ASN A 364 5.60 12.95 13.65
N ALA A 365 5.40 14.04 14.41
CA ALA A 365 5.73 14.12 15.83
C ALA A 365 4.74 13.40 16.79
N ASP A 366 3.76 12.63 16.31
CA ASP A 366 2.88 11.77 17.13
C ASP A 366 3.44 10.34 17.34
N VAL A 367 4.62 10.09 16.76
CA VAL A 367 5.20 8.76 16.56
C VAL A 367 6.44 8.58 17.45
N ARG A 368 6.57 7.39 18.06
CA ARG A 368 7.79 6.92 18.71
C ARG A 368 8.28 5.61 18.08
N ILE A 369 9.59 5.47 17.88
CA ILE A 369 10.20 4.33 17.19
C ILE A 369 11.33 3.71 18.01
N THR A 370 11.42 2.38 18.00
CA THR A 370 12.54 1.60 18.54
C THR A 370 12.99 0.54 17.54
N VAL A 371 14.25 0.14 17.60
CA VAL A 371 14.83 -0.92 16.75
C VAL A 371 15.04 -2.20 17.57
N ILE A 372 14.53 -3.32 17.08
CA ILE A 372 14.82 -4.67 17.53
C ILE A 372 15.76 -5.30 16.50
N VAL A 373 16.92 -5.77 16.93
CA VAL A 373 17.93 -6.32 16.03
C VAL A 373 17.69 -7.82 15.82
N ASN A 374 17.62 -8.25 14.56
CA ASN A 374 17.48 -9.65 14.14
C ASN A 374 18.63 -10.05 13.19
N PRO A 375 19.81 -10.44 13.69
CA PRO A 375 20.97 -10.72 12.83
C PRO A 375 20.87 -12.11 12.19
N LEU A 376 21.41 -12.25 10.98
CA LEU A 376 21.44 -13.51 10.22
C LEU A 376 22.40 -14.55 10.81
N VAL A 377 23.53 -14.11 11.35
CA VAL A 377 24.58 -14.98 11.90
C VAL A 377 24.53 -14.91 13.42
N ASN A 378 24.59 -16.07 14.06
CA ASN A 378 24.97 -16.14 15.45
C ASN A 378 26.46 -15.83 15.53
N THR A 379 26.79 -14.57 15.81
CA THR A 379 28.11 -14.17 16.27
C THR A 379 28.46 -15.00 17.50
N SER A 380 29.19 -16.09 17.30
CA SER A 380 30.14 -16.61 18.28
C SER A 380 31.27 -15.58 18.43
N ASP A 381 31.84 -15.50 19.62
CA ASP A 381 32.70 -14.39 20.08
C ASP A 381 34.13 -14.36 19.44
N ASP A 382 34.29 -14.79 18.18
CA ASP A 382 35.58 -15.15 17.58
C ASP A 382 36.06 -14.29 16.37
N ASP A 383 35.23 -13.38 15.81
CA ASP A 383 35.62 -12.47 14.70
C ASP A 383 35.63 -10.98 15.15
N ASP A 384 36.63 -10.61 15.94
CA ASP A 384 36.83 -9.30 16.62
C ASP A 384 37.07 -8.09 15.68
N ASP A 385 37.18 -8.33 14.36
CA ASP A 385 37.52 -7.31 13.34
C ASP A 385 36.30 -6.81 12.52
N THR A 386 35.10 -7.39 12.67
CA THR A 386 33.91 -6.91 11.92
C THR A 386 33.07 -5.94 12.74
N ILE A 387 32.98 -4.67 12.28
CA ILE A 387 32.21 -3.63 12.97
C ILE A 387 30.71 -3.90 12.82
N ASP A 388 30.12 -4.46 13.87
CA ASP A 388 28.72 -4.85 13.91
C ASP A 388 27.81 -3.61 14.06
N ILE A 389 27.28 -3.10 12.93
CA ILE A 389 26.40 -1.90 12.86
C ILE A 389 25.21 -2.05 13.83
N ASN A 390 24.70 -3.27 13.91
CA ASN A 390 23.71 -3.74 14.88
C ASN A 390 24.02 -3.33 16.33
N GLN A 391 25.26 -3.55 16.80
CA GLN A 391 25.69 -3.22 18.16
C GLN A 391 25.82 -1.71 18.34
N ILE A 392 26.40 -1.00 17.36
CA ILE A 392 26.58 0.45 17.42
C ILE A 392 25.23 1.17 17.56
N VAL A 393 24.21 0.76 16.81
CA VAL A 393 22.89 1.40 16.89
C VAL A 393 22.22 1.16 18.24
N LEU A 394 22.33 -0.04 18.83
CA LEU A 394 21.85 -0.29 20.20
C LEU A 394 22.64 0.55 21.22
N ALA A 395 23.97 0.57 21.16
CA ALA A 395 24.81 1.38 22.04
C ALA A 395 24.43 2.87 21.97
N ALA A 396 24.23 3.39 20.76
CA ALA A 396 23.79 4.77 20.51
C ALA A 396 22.42 5.07 21.13
N LEU A 397 21.43 4.18 20.98
CA LEU A 397 20.08 4.36 21.55
C LEU A 397 20.09 4.48 23.07
N HIS A 398 20.95 3.72 23.76
CA HIS A 398 21.00 3.74 25.22
C HIS A 398 22.00 4.73 25.82
N SER A 399 23.01 5.17 25.07
CA SER A 399 24.03 6.13 25.55
C SER A 399 23.72 7.59 25.19
N LEU A 400 23.13 7.86 24.03
CA LEU A 400 22.91 9.23 23.53
C LEU A 400 21.54 9.81 23.94
N PRO A 401 21.42 11.15 24.07
CA PRO A 401 20.13 11.85 24.04
C PRO A 401 19.39 11.65 22.70
N VAL A 402 18.06 11.64 22.73
CA VAL A 402 17.19 11.30 21.58
C VAL A 402 17.47 12.10 20.30
N GLU A 403 17.73 13.40 20.42
CA GLU A 403 18.02 14.27 19.27
C GLU A 403 19.39 13.97 18.64
N LYS A 404 20.36 13.54 19.46
CA LYS A 404 21.69 13.12 19.00
C LYS A 404 21.64 11.73 18.38
N SER A 405 20.90 10.78 18.97
CA SER A 405 20.81 9.41 18.44
C SER A 405 20.21 9.38 17.04
N ILE A 406 19.13 10.13 16.78
CA ILE A 406 18.54 10.22 15.43
C ILE A 406 19.56 10.70 14.39
N ARG A 407 20.35 11.74 14.70
CA ARG A 407 21.39 12.27 13.80
C ARG A 407 22.55 11.29 13.59
N PHE A 408 23.01 10.67 14.67
CA PHE A 408 24.11 9.70 14.64
C PHE A 408 23.74 8.45 13.83
N ILE A 409 22.56 7.89 14.10
CA ILE A 409 22.03 6.71 13.38
C ILE A 409 21.80 7.05 11.90
N ARG A 410 21.25 8.23 11.57
CA ARG A 410 21.11 8.69 10.18
C ARG A 410 22.46 8.81 9.45
N ASN A 411 23.53 9.21 10.13
CA ASN A 411 24.86 9.29 9.52
C ASN A 411 25.44 7.90 9.24
N ILE A 412 25.29 6.94 10.16
CA ILE A 412 25.76 5.55 10.00
C ILE A 412 24.99 4.81 8.89
N ILE A 413 23.71 5.11 8.69
CA ILE A 413 22.84 4.43 7.72
C ILE A 413 23.11 4.86 6.27
N LYS A 414 23.74 6.03 6.04
CA LYS A 414 24.07 6.47 4.67
C LYS A 414 25.09 5.52 4.05
N GLU A 415 24.75 5.01 2.86
CA GLU A 415 25.44 3.88 2.21
C GLU A 415 26.92 4.15 1.93
N ASP A 416 27.31 5.42 1.77
CA ASP A 416 28.69 5.85 1.59
C ASP A 416 29.62 5.51 2.78
N ALA A 417 29.07 5.43 4.01
CA ALA A 417 29.87 5.23 5.24
C ALA A 417 30.33 3.77 5.47
N VAL A 418 29.83 2.82 4.67
CA VAL A 418 30.16 1.38 4.79
C VAL A 418 30.97 0.89 3.58
N ALA A 419 30.95 1.62 2.46
CA ALA A 419 31.75 1.31 1.27
C ALA A 419 33.21 1.82 1.39
N SER A 420 33.47 2.79 2.27
CA SER A 420 34.82 3.16 2.68
C SER A 420 35.27 2.32 3.87
N ASP A 421 36.39 1.62 3.71
CA ASP A 421 37.13 0.89 4.78
C ASP A 421 37.71 1.84 5.87
N ASP A 422 37.48 3.15 5.71
CA ASP A 422 37.72 4.15 6.74
C ASP A 422 36.64 4.05 7.82
N LYS A 423 37.03 3.36 8.91
CA LYS A 423 36.49 3.46 10.27
C LYS A 423 35.33 4.45 10.41
N VAL A 424 34.12 3.91 10.66
CA VAL A 424 33.05 4.68 11.29
C VAL A 424 33.61 5.20 12.62
N ASP A 425 34.10 6.43 12.64
CA ASP A 425 34.77 6.98 13.80
C ASP A 425 33.68 7.24 14.84
N VAL A 426 33.57 6.32 15.80
CA VAL A 426 32.59 6.42 16.88
C VAL A 426 33.03 7.58 17.78
N GLU A 427 32.53 8.78 17.45
CA GLU A 427 32.96 10.08 18.00
C GLU A 427 32.76 10.21 19.52
N GLU A 428 31.95 9.36 20.15
CA GLU A 428 31.67 9.41 21.59
C GLU A 428 32.11 8.12 22.32
N GLU A 429 33.04 8.26 23.28
CA GLU A 429 33.58 7.15 24.10
C GLU A 429 32.49 6.34 24.83
N ALA A 430 31.39 6.99 25.21
CA ALA A 430 30.23 6.37 25.86
C ALA A 430 29.53 5.28 25.03
N VAL A 431 29.72 5.28 23.71
CA VAL A 431 29.24 4.21 22.82
C VAL A 431 30.20 3.02 22.87
N LYS A 432 31.52 3.28 22.90
CA LYS A 432 32.58 2.26 22.96
C LYS A 432 32.61 1.51 24.29
N GLU A 433 32.36 2.20 25.42
CA GLU A 433 32.27 1.55 26.73
C GLU A 433 31.07 0.60 26.83
N ARG A 434 29.93 0.99 26.26
CA ARG A 434 28.70 0.20 26.34
C ARG A 434 28.69 -1.01 25.42
N LEU A 435 29.37 -0.93 24.27
CA LEU A 435 29.46 -2.02 23.28
C LEU A 435 29.91 -3.36 23.92
N LYS A 436 30.78 -3.29 24.94
CA LYS A 436 31.26 -4.45 25.73
C LYS A 436 30.20 -5.15 26.59
N ASN A 437 29.06 -4.51 26.86
CA ASN A 437 28.02 -4.99 27.77
C ASN A 437 26.70 -5.38 27.06
N GLN A 438 26.68 -5.48 25.72
CA GLN A 438 25.44 -5.64 24.95
C GLN A 438 25.14 -7.04 24.41
N ALA A 439 26.02 -8.02 24.67
CA ALA A 439 25.76 -9.43 24.31
C ALA A 439 24.43 -9.94 24.88
N ASP A 440 24.12 -9.59 26.13
CA ASP A 440 22.86 -9.98 26.80
C ASP A 440 21.61 -9.36 26.14
N GLU A 441 21.68 -8.07 25.76
CA GLU A 441 20.58 -7.36 25.09
C GLU A 441 20.30 -7.99 23.71
N LEU A 442 21.34 -8.30 22.94
CA LEU A 442 21.24 -9.01 21.67
C LEU A 442 20.67 -10.42 21.81
N PHE A 443 21.08 -11.17 22.83
CA PHE A 443 20.54 -12.52 23.09
C PHE A 443 19.03 -12.47 23.36
N VAL A 444 18.57 -11.50 24.17
CA VAL A 444 17.14 -11.32 24.44
C VAL A 444 16.38 -10.86 23.19
N HIS A 445 16.94 -9.97 22.37
CA HIS A 445 16.32 -9.58 21.10
C HIS A 445 16.13 -10.79 20.16
N ARG A 446 17.17 -11.61 19.95
CA ARG A 446 17.09 -12.87 19.16
C ARG A 446 16.02 -13.82 19.73
N ARG A 447 15.98 -14.00 21.05
CA ARG A 447 14.99 -14.85 21.72
C ARG A 447 13.56 -14.32 21.54
N TYR A 448 13.36 -13.00 21.67
CA TYR A 448 12.08 -12.33 21.51
C TYR A 448 11.53 -12.49 20.09
N VAL A 449 12.36 -12.23 19.07
CA VAL A 449 11.98 -12.39 17.65
C VAL A 449 11.53 -13.84 17.38
N LYS A 450 12.29 -14.83 17.85
CA LYS A 450 11.98 -16.25 17.63
C LYS A 450 10.75 -16.76 18.41
N THR A 451 10.50 -16.27 19.63
CA THR A 451 9.44 -16.81 20.51
C THR A 451 8.13 -16.02 20.51
N VAL A 452 8.21 -14.70 20.30
CA VAL A 452 7.05 -13.80 20.40
C VAL A 452 6.58 -13.36 19.01
N LEU A 453 7.51 -13.06 18.11
CA LEU A 453 7.17 -12.67 16.73
C LEU A 453 7.07 -13.86 15.77
N ASN A 454 7.67 -15.00 16.12
CA ASN A 454 7.73 -16.22 15.32
C ASN A 454 8.29 -15.98 13.90
N LEU A 455 9.39 -15.22 13.85
CA LEU A 455 10.14 -14.90 12.63
C LEU A 455 11.45 -15.70 12.57
N GLU A 456 12.01 -15.86 11.38
CA GLU A 456 13.31 -16.49 11.14
C GLU A 456 14.48 -15.49 11.33
N GLN A 457 15.72 -15.99 11.30
CA GLN A 457 16.91 -15.16 11.48
C GLN A 457 17.19 -14.35 10.21
N GLY A 458 17.29 -13.02 10.35
CA GLY A 458 17.42 -12.08 9.23
C GLY A 458 16.11 -11.47 8.75
N ASP A 459 14.95 -12.06 9.08
CA ASP A 459 13.64 -11.52 8.72
C ASP A 459 13.45 -10.08 9.18
N ARG A 460 12.89 -9.27 8.27
CA ARG A 460 12.47 -7.89 8.53
C ARG A 460 10.98 -7.85 8.88
N ALA A 461 10.60 -7.09 9.90
CA ALA A 461 9.20 -6.89 10.28
C ALA A 461 8.97 -5.56 11.00
N ILE A 462 7.72 -5.12 11.08
CA ILE A 462 7.31 -3.90 11.77
C ILE A 462 6.19 -4.27 12.77
N VAL A 463 6.28 -3.79 14.00
CA VAL A 463 5.19 -3.90 14.98
C VAL A 463 4.64 -2.51 15.24
N CYS A 464 3.35 -2.29 15.00
CA CYS A 464 2.65 -1.03 15.29
C CYS A 464 1.65 -1.22 16.43
N ASN A 465 1.87 -0.57 17.59
CA ASN A 465 0.98 -0.63 18.75
C ASN A 465 0.56 -2.06 19.18
N GLY A 466 1.44 -3.05 18.94
CA GLY A 466 1.21 -4.48 19.22
C GLY A 466 0.76 -5.32 18.01
N ARG A 467 0.41 -4.73 16.86
CA ARG A 467 0.11 -5.45 15.62
C ARG A 467 1.40 -5.74 14.83
N LEU A 468 1.67 -7.00 14.53
CA LEU A 468 2.81 -7.43 13.71
C LEU A 468 2.49 -7.35 12.20
N ILE A 469 3.47 -6.87 11.43
CA ILE A 469 3.47 -6.76 9.97
C ILE A 469 4.81 -7.31 9.47
N GLY A 470 4.80 -8.56 9.05
CA GLY A 470 5.99 -9.28 8.59
C GLY A 470 5.75 -10.80 8.54
N PRO A 471 6.76 -11.60 8.15
CA PRO A 471 8.06 -11.17 7.60
C PRO A 471 7.88 -10.46 6.25
N LEU A 472 8.65 -9.40 5.99
CA LEU A 472 8.73 -8.75 4.68
C LEU A 472 9.54 -9.62 3.72
N ASP A 473 9.11 -9.72 2.47
CA ASP A 473 9.78 -10.58 1.49
C ASP A 473 11.11 -9.95 1.02
N GLU A 474 11.98 -10.76 0.40
CA GLU A 474 13.21 -10.28 -0.25
C GLU A 474 12.84 -9.26 -1.36
N GLY A 475 13.41 -8.05 -1.28
CA GLY A 475 13.09 -6.95 -2.21
C GLY A 475 11.75 -6.23 -1.97
N GLU A 476 11.01 -6.55 -0.90
CA GLU A 476 9.84 -5.74 -0.51
C GLU A 476 10.29 -4.41 0.11
N GLU A 477 10.01 -3.31 -0.59
CA GLU A 477 10.28 -1.95 -0.13
C GLU A 477 9.14 -1.45 0.78
N PHE A 478 9.49 -1.00 1.99
CA PHE A 478 8.57 -0.32 2.91
C PHE A 478 9.06 1.12 3.12
N THR A 479 8.21 2.08 2.78
CA THR A 479 8.55 3.50 2.64
C THR A 479 7.88 4.37 3.71
N SER A 480 8.30 5.63 3.83
CA SER A 480 7.62 6.64 4.66
C SER A 480 6.11 6.75 4.36
N GLU A 481 5.68 6.56 3.11
CA GLU A 481 4.27 6.53 2.73
C GLU A 481 3.52 5.32 3.31
N ASP A 482 4.15 4.14 3.38
CA ASP A 482 3.55 2.94 3.99
C ASP A 482 3.33 3.11 5.50
N PHE A 483 4.24 3.83 6.20
CA PHE A 483 4.02 4.23 7.60
C PHE A 483 2.81 5.16 7.74
N SER A 484 2.62 6.09 6.80
CA SER A 484 1.44 6.98 6.78
C SER A 484 0.13 6.21 6.58
N LEU A 485 0.13 5.21 5.69
CA LEU A 485 -1.01 4.33 5.44
C LEU A 485 -1.35 3.53 6.71
N LEU A 486 -0.33 3.01 7.39
CA LEU A 486 -0.49 2.25 8.64
C LEU A 486 -1.04 3.11 9.78
N GLU A 487 -0.62 4.36 9.87
CA GLU A 487 -1.18 5.33 10.82
C GLU A 487 -2.66 5.60 10.53
N ARG A 488 -3.00 5.98 9.29
CA ARG A 488 -4.39 6.27 8.87
C ARG A 488 -5.32 5.06 9.02
N PHE A 489 -4.84 3.87 8.68
CA PHE A 489 -5.59 2.62 8.90
C PHE A 489 -5.87 2.37 10.38
N SER A 490 -4.88 2.61 11.24
CA SER A 490 -5.03 2.42 12.68
C SER A 490 -5.99 3.44 13.29
N GLN A 491 -5.88 4.70 12.84
CA GLN A 491 -6.72 5.82 13.23
C GLN A 491 -8.21 5.53 12.96
N SER A 492 -8.56 5.16 11.72
CA SER A 492 -9.95 4.88 11.32
C SER A 492 -10.51 3.59 11.92
N THR A 493 -9.69 2.54 12.01
CA THR A 493 -10.14 1.21 12.41
C THR A 493 -10.28 1.08 13.92
N TYR A 494 -9.32 1.60 14.70
CA TYR A 494 -9.18 1.36 16.14
C TYR A 494 -9.29 2.64 16.96
N ASP A 495 -8.51 3.68 16.64
CA ASP A 495 -8.33 4.80 17.57
C ASP A 495 -9.59 5.63 17.72
N ASP A 496 -10.30 5.88 16.62
CA ASP A 496 -11.61 6.55 16.64
C ASP A 496 -12.61 5.85 17.58
N LYS A 497 -12.56 4.51 17.65
CA LYS A 497 -13.39 3.68 18.53
C LYS A 497 -12.87 3.66 19.96
N LEU A 498 -11.55 3.67 20.16
CA LEU A 498 -10.90 3.77 21.46
C LEU A 498 -11.14 5.14 22.11
N PHE A 499 -10.90 6.25 21.41
CA PHE A 499 -11.22 7.60 21.90
C PHE A 499 -12.70 7.75 22.23
N LYS A 500 -13.62 7.31 21.36
CA LYS A 500 -15.07 7.32 21.63
C LYS A 500 -15.44 6.49 22.87
N LYS A 501 -14.69 5.44 23.21
CA LYS A 501 -14.89 4.65 24.45
C LYS A 501 -14.22 5.26 25.68
N LEU A 502 -12.99 5.75 25.57
CA LEU A 502 -12.22 6.37 26.65
C LEU A 502 -12.87 7.66 27.13
N ILE A 503 -13.31 8.52 26.20
CA ILE A 503 -14.04 9.76 26.54
C ILE A 503 -15.38 9.42 27.22
N LYS A 504 -16.10 8.38 26.76
CA LYS A 504 -17.29 7.89 27.47
C LYS A 504 -16.98 7.33 28.86
N GLY A 505 -15.84 6.65 29.02
CA GLY A 505 -15.36 6.17 30.33
C GLY A 505 -15.09 7.32 31.30
N GLN A 506 -14.32 8.32 30.88
CA GLN A 506 -14.04 9.51 31.69
C GLN A 506 -15.29 10.34 32.00
N LEU A 507 -16.29 10.36 31.10
CA LEU A 507 -17.59 10.98 31.39
C LEU A 507 -18.40 10.19 32.42
N LEU A 508 -18.27 8.86 32.47
CA LEU A 508 -18.92 8.00 33.48
C LEU A 508 -18.20 8.00 34.84
N GLU A 509 -16.88 8.27 34.88
CA GLU A 509 -16.13 8.42 36.14
C GLU A 509 -16.50 9.69 36.93
N ASN A 510 -17.22 10.64 36.32
CA ASN A 510 -17.67 11.87 36.99
C ASN A 510 -19.01 11.72 37.75
N ASP A 511 -19.72 10.61 37.58
CA ASP A 511 -20.90 10.28 38.39
C ASP A 511 -20.50 9.28 39.50
N GLU A 512 -20.84 9.61 40.75
CA GLU A 512 -20.36 8.91 41.95
C GLU A 512 -20.69 7.41 41.96
N TYR A 513 -19.67 6.53 41.85
CA TYR A 513 -19.45 5.35 42.71
C TYR A 513 -18.11 4.66 42.38
N GLY A 514 -17.03 5.14 43.00
CA GLY A 514 -15.70 4.57 42.82
C GLY A 514 -15.49 3.30 43.65
N MET A 515 -15.58 2.12 43.02
CA MET A 515 -14.82 0.87 43.29
C MET A 515 -15.44 -0.31 42.51
N GLU A 516 -14.99 -0.58 41.27
CA GLU A 516 -14.92 -1.93 40.62
C GLU A 516 -14.61 -1.87 39.09
N VAL A 517 -13.62 -1.07 38.64
CA VAL A 517 -13.21 -1.05 37.20
C VAL A 517 -11.70 -1.27 36.97
N ASN A 518 -10.97 -1.80 37.97
CA ASN A 518 -9.56 -2.16 37.82
C ASN A 518 -9.30 -3.34 36.86
N LEU A 519 -10.33 -4.05 36.39
CA LEU A 519 -10.21 -5.15 35.41
C LEU A 519 -10.43 -4.72 33.95
N TRP A 520 -11.12 -3.60 33.69
CA TRP A 520 -11.48 -3.17 32.32
C TRP A 520 -10.57 -2.07 31.76
N CYS A 521 -9.87 -1.30 32.60
CA CYS A 521 -8.76 -0.45 32.14
C CYS A 521 -7.66 -1.26 31.43
N THR A 522 -7.53 -2.55 31.73
CA THR A 522 -6.57 -3.48 31.12
C THR A 522 -6.84 -3.73 29.63
N TYR A 523 -8.09 -3.56 29.16
CA TYR A 523 -8.43 -3.62 27.73
C TYR A 523 -8.13 -2.33 26.96
N ALA A 524 -7.69 -1.26 27.65
CA ALA A 524 -7.44 0.06 27.06
C ALA A 524 -6.05 0.63 27.40
N CYS A 525 -5.12 -0.20 27.91
CA CYS A 525 -3.81 0.23 28.40
C CYS A 525 -2.64 -0.04 27.44
N ASN A 526 -2.68 0.54 26.23
CA ASN A 526 -1.45 1.02 25.58
C ASN A 526 -0.95 2.35 26.20
N ILE A 527 -1.68 2.90 27.18
CA ILE A 527 -1.39 4.18 27.84
C ILE A 527 -0.65 4.03 29.18
N LYS A 528 -0.76 2.90 29.90
CA LYS A 528 0.01 2.69 31.15
C LYS A 528 1.52 2.50 30.95
N SER A 529 1.98 2.24 29.72
CA SER A 529 3.40 2.31 29.32
C SER A 529 3.84 3.70 28.83
N CYS A 530 3.00 4.73 29.01
CA CYS A 530 3.40 6.14 28.93
C CYS A 530 3.68 6.76 30.31
N THR A 531 3.70 5.95 31.37
CA THR A 531 4.00 6.38 32.74
C THR A 531 5.05 5.50 33.39
N LEU A 532 6.30 5.64 32.93
CA LEU A 532 7.55 5.55 33.71
C LEU A 532 8.72 6.09 32.86
#